data_AF-A0A0C1QUV8-F1
#
_entry.id   AF-A0A0C1QUV8-F1
#
_cell.length_a   1.000
_cell.length_b   1.000
_cell.length_c   1.000
_cell.angle_alpha   90.00
_cell.angle_beta   90.00
_cell.angle_gamma   90.00
#
_symmetry.space_group_name_H-M   'P 1'
#
loop_
_entity.id
_entity.type
_entity.pdbx_description
1 polymer ?
#
loop_
_entity_poly.entity_id
_entity_poly.type
_entity_poly.pdbx_seq_one_letter_code
_entity_poly.pdbx_strand_id
1 'polypeptide(L)'
;MKTIWQNFKEALINVFQGFGLAWWVEVVTQNPRCTYYFGPFLSSTEAKTAIKGYVEDLEQEGAQGIAINVKRCKPAALTIADDLGERIDRKVQPIFSGQM
;
A
#
# COMPACT_ATOMS: atom_id res chain seq x y z
N MET A 1 6.90 -14.10 24.72
CA MET A 1 5.49 -14.21 24.27
C MET A 1 5.09 -13.27 23.12
N LYS A 2 5.81 -12.17 22.83
CA LYS A 2 5.45 -11.24 21.74
C LYS A 2 5.69 -11.78 20.32
N THR A 3 6.60 -12.74 20.16
CA THR A 3 7.07 -13.20 18.84
C THR A 3 6.10 -14.12 18.11
N ILE A 4 5.35 -14.95 18.84
CA ILE A 4 4.40 -15.91 18.25
C ILE A 4 3.22 -15.17 17.61
N TRP A 5 2.72 -14.13 18.28
CA TRP A 5 1.61 -13.33 17.80
C TRP A 5 1.97 -12.51 16.56
N GLN A 6 3.17 -11.92 16.55
CA GLN A 6 3.65 -11.17 15.39
C GLN A 6 3.79 -12.08 14.16
N ASN A 7 4.37 -13.28 14.32
CA ASN A 7 4.49 -14.21 13.21
C ASN A 7 3.13 -14.67 12.66
N PHE A 8 2.14 -14.86 13.54
CA PHE A 8 0.78 -15.22 13.12
C PHE A 8 0.07 -14.07 12.39
N LYS A 9 0.29 -12.83 12.86
CA LYS A 9 -0.21 -11.62 12.21
C LYS A 9 0.33 -11.50 10.79
N GLU A 10 1.65 -11.64 10.63
CA GLU A 10 2.32 -11.58 9.32
C GLU A 10 1.85 -12.69 8.37
N ALA A 11 1.63 -13.91 8.88
CA ALA A 11 1.10 -15.01 8.08
C ALA A 11 -0.33 -14.73 7.59
N LEU A 12 -1.19 -14.22 8.47
CA LEU A 12 -2.55 -13.84 8.10
C LEU A 12 -2.56 -12.68 7.08
N ILE A 13 -1.72 -11.67 7.27
CA ILE A 13 -1.59 -10.55 6.34
C ILE A 13 -1.17 -11.04 4.95
N ASN A 14 -0.19 -11.93 4.86
CA ASN A 14 0.24 -12.55 3.60
C ASN A 14 -0.87 -13.35 2.92
N VAL A 15 -1.63 -14.13 3.69
CA VAL A 15 -2.80 -14.88 3.19
C VAL A 15 -3.85 -13.90 2.65
N PHE A 16 -4.28 -12.93 3.46
CA PHE A 16 -5.30 -11.95 3.06
C PHE A 16 -4.86 -11.08 1.86
N GLN A 17 -3.58 -10.74 1.77
CA GLN A 17 -3.00 -10.05 0.61
C GLN A 17 -3.01 -10.95 -0.64
N GLY A 18 -2.69 -12.24 -0.48
CA GLY A 18 -2.77 -13.24 -1.55
C GLY A 18 -4.18 -13.32 -2.14
N PHE A 19 -5.19 -13.38 -1.26
CA PHE A 19 -6.61 -13.46 -1.60
C PHE A 19 -7.28 -12.11 -1.95
N GLY A 20 -6.60 -10.98 -1.79
CA GLY A 20 -7.17 -9.65 -2.05
C GLY A 20 -8.27 -9.22 -1.05
N LEU A 21 -8.31 -9.85 0.12
CA LEU A 21 -9.28 -9.57 1.18
C LEU A 21 -8.77 -8.59 2.24
N ALA A 22 -7.49 -8.20 2.15
CA ALA A 22 -6.88 -7.24 3.07
C ALA A 22 -7.51 -5.85 2.94
N TRP A 23 -7.58 -5.14 4.06
CA TRP A 23 -8.02 -3.76 4.09
C TRP A 23 -6.86 -2.82 3.77
N TRP A 24 -7.13 -1.80 2.97
CA TRP A 24 -6.17 -0.79 2.56
C TRP A 24 -6.75 0.60 2.79
N VAL A 25 -5.87 1.51 3.17
CA VAL A 25 -6.16 2.94 3.25
C VAL A 25 -5.58 3.59 2.00
N GLU A 26 -6.46 4.04 1.12
CA GLU A 26 -6.12 4.88 -0.03
C GLU A 26 -6.12 6.34 0.43
N VAL A 27 -5.00 7.01 0.28
CA VAL A 27 -4.84 8.44 0.58
C VAL A 27 -4.46 9.16 -0.70
N VAL A 28 -5.33 10.02 -1.18
CA VAL A 28 -5.13 10.82 -2.39
C VAL A 28 -4.84 12.25 -1.98
N THR A 29 -3.74 12.79 -2.46
CA THR A 29 -3.34 14.19 -2.27
C THR A 29 -3.57 14.95 -3.58
N GLN A 30 -3.91 16.23 -3.48
CA GLN A 30 -4.18 17.08 -4.64
C GLN A 30 -2.94 17.89 -5.06
N ASN A 31 -2.13 18.34 -4.10
CA ASN A 31 -0.90 19.07 -4.39
C ASN A 31 0.20 18.68 -3.39
N PRO A 32 1.24 17.92 -3.80
CA PRO A 32 1.40 17.26 -5.10
C PRO A 32 0.34 16.17 -5.32
N ARG A 33 0.03 15.83 -6.58
CA ARG A 33 -0.98 14.81 -6.91
C ARG A 33 -0.40 13.41 -6.77
N CYS A 34 -0.64 12.79 -5.61
CA CYS A 34 -0.17 11.46 -5.28
C CYS A 34 -1.29 10.61 -4.72
N THR A 35 -1.25 9.30 -4.97
CA THR A 35 -2.13 8.32 -4.36
C THR A 35 -1.28 7.29 -3.63
N TYR A 36 -1.49 7.17 -2.32
CA TYR A 36 -0.80 6.26 -1.43
C TYR A 36 -1.75 5.16 -0.98
N TYR A 37 -1.31 3.92 -0.99
CA TYR A 37 -2.02 2.78 -0.42
C TYR A 37 -1.26 2.24 0.78
N PHE A 38 -1.79 2.49 1.97
CA PHE A 38 -1.24 1.98 3.23
C PHE A 38 -1.96 0.70 3.66
N GLY A 39 -1.18 -0.31 4.07
CA GLY A 39 -1.69 -1.64 4.42
C GLY A 39 -0.61 -2.71 4.24
N PRO A 40 -0.98 -4.00 4.29
CA PRO A 40 -2.34 -4.54 4.38
C PRO A 40 -2.83 -4.65 5.84
N PHE A 41 -4.07 -4.26 6.11
CA PHE A 41 -4.69 -4.34 7.43
C PHE A 41 -5.64 -5.54 7.55
N LEU A 42 -5.70 -6.12 8.75
CA LEU A 42 -6.62 -7.21 9.07
C LEU A 42 -8.08 -6.74 9.19
N SER A 43 -8.30 -5.48 9.56
CA SER A 43 -9.63 -4.94 9.82
C SER A 43 -9.73 -3.46 9.48
N SER A 44 -10.93 -3.02 9.08
CA SER A 44 -11.21 -1.61 8.79
C SER A 44 -10.92 -0.70 9.99
N THR A 45 -11.14 -1.19 11.22
CA THR A 45 -10.82 -0.43 12.43
C THR A 45 -9.33 -0.18 12.59
N GLU A 46 -8.47 -1.20 12.34
CA GLU A 46 -7.02 -1.05 12.41
C GLU A 46 -6.53 -0.05 11.37
N ALA A 47 -7.06 -0.17 10.14
CA ALA A 47 -6.83 0.78 9.07
C ALA A 47 -7.23 2.21 9.47
N LYS A 48 -8.43 2.40 10.05
CA LYS A 48 -8.94 3.71 10.49
C LYS A 48 -8.11 4.34 11.60
N THR A 49 -7.63 3.55 12.55
CA THR A 49 -6.75 4.04 13.62
C THR A 49 -5.42 4.54 13.05
N ALA A 50 -4.90 3.89 12.01
CA ALA A 50 -3.66 4.27 11.35
C ALA A 50 -3.80 5.52 10.45
N ILE A 51 -5.01 5.81 9.93
CA ILE A 51 -5.27 7.00 9.07
C ILE A 51 -4.70 8.27 9.68
N LYS A 52 -4.94 8.50 10.97
CA LYS A 52 -4.56 9.75 11.64
C LYS A 52 -3.06 10.04 11.49
N GLY A 53 -2.23 9.01 11.69
CA GLY A 53 -0.78 9.13 11.51
C GLY A 53 -0.40 9.49 10.08
N TYR A 54 -0.92 8.75 9.10
CA TYR A 54 -0.61 9.02 7.69
C TYR A 54 -1.01 10.42 7.23
N VAL A 55 -2.15 10.93 7.70
CA VAL A 55 -2.61 12.28 7.37
C VAL A 55 -1.71 13.32 8.03
N GLU A 56 -1.37 13.15 9.31
CA GLU A 56 -0.48 14.06 10.03
C GLU A 56 0.91 14.15 9.37
N ASP A 57 1.47 13.02 8.94
CA ASP A 57 2.74 12.98 8.21
C ASP A 57 2.64 13.74 6.87
N LEU A 58 1.60 13.46 6.07
CA LEU A 58 1.39 14.10 4.76
C LEU A 58 1.11 15.61 4.88
N GLU A 59 0.36 16.04 5.89
CA GLU A 59 0.13 17.47 6.18
C GLU A 59 1.43 18.17 6.58
N GLN A 60 2.30 17.51 7.36
CA GLN A 60 3.61 18.04 7.72
C GLN A 60 4.56 18.14 6.52
N GLU A 61 4.45 17.21 5.55
CA GLU A 61 5.16 17.29 4.26
C GLU A 61 4.60 18.39 3.34
N GLY A 62 3.49 19.04 3.73
CA GLY A 62 2.87 20.12 2.97
C GLY A 62 1.90 19.65 1.89
N ALA A 63 1.44 18.39 1.95
CA ALA A 63 0.43 17.88 1.02
C ALA A 63 -0.91 18.56 1.26
N GLN A 64 -1.56 19.00 0.17
CA GLN A 64 -2.87 19.66 0.22
C GLN A 64 -3.96 18.83 -0.44
N GLY A 65 -5.20 19.01 0.03
CA GLY A 65 -6.38 18.35 -0.54
C GLY A 65 -6.37 16.83 -0.32
N ILE A 66 -6.09 16.40 0.91
CA ILE A 66 -6.00 14.98 1.28
C ILE A 66 -7.40 14.36 1.36
N ALA A 67 -7.63 13.31 0.59
CA ALA A 67 -8.83 12.50 0.60
C ALA A 67 -8.49 11.06 1.01
N ILE A 68 -9.25 10.49 1.94
CA ILE A 68 -8.97 9.16 2.49
C ILE A 68 -10.13 8.22 2.18
N ASN A 69 -9.80 7.00 1.78
CA ASN A 69 -10.76 5.95 1.48
C ASN A 69 -10.27 4.60 2.01
N VAL A 70 -11.10 3.94 2.83
CA VAL A 70 -10.78 2.63 3.41
C VAL A 70 -11.55 1.56 2.66
N LYS A 71 -10.84 0.72 1.91
CA LYS A 71 -11.46 -0.32 1.07
C LYS A 71 -10.68 -1.63 1.12
N ARG A 72 -11.36 -2.72 0.78
CA ARG A 72 -10.67 -3.99 0.48
C ARG A 72 -10.26 -3.95 -0.98
N CYS A 73 -8.97 -4.04 -1.24
CA CYS A 73 -8.45 -4.09 -2.59
C CYS A 73 -7.09 -4.81 -2.62
N LYS A 74 -6.57 -5.02 -3.82
CA LYS A 74 -5.21 -5.51 -4.05
C LYS A 74 -4.47 -4.47 -4.90
N PRO A 75 -3.88 -3.44 -4.28
CA PRO A 75 -3.21 -2.39 -5.04
C PRO A 75 -1.99 -2.96 -5.77
N ALA A 76 -1.84 -2.61 -7.04
CA ALA A 76 -0.70 -3.03 -7.87
C ALA A 76 0.55 -2.16 -7.64
N ALA A 77 0.40 -0.99 -7.00
CA ALA A 77 1.49 -0.18 -6.46
C ALA A 77 1.03 0.52 -5.18
N LEU A 78 1.98 0.74 -4.28
CA LEU A 78 1.75 1.40 -2.99
C LEU A 78 1.79 2.92 -3.11
N THR A 79 2.47 3.45 -4.12
CA THR A 79 2.58 4.88 -4.37
C THR A 79 2.41 5.12 -5.86
N ILE A 80 1.48 6.00 -6.20
CA ILE A 80 1.19 6.43 -7.57
C ILE A 80 1.27 7.95 -7.55
N ALA A 81 2.40 8.50 -7.99
CA ALA A 81 2.56 9.94 -8.18
C ALA A 81 2.35 10.27 -9.66
N ASP A 82 1.52 11.26 -9.96
CA ASP A 82 1.26 11.69 -11.34
C ASP A 82 2.49 12.36 -11.97
N ASP A 83 3.42 12.85 -11.14
CA ASP A 83 4.66 13.55 -11.52
C ASP A 83 5.86 12.61 -11.77
N LEU A 84 5.82 11.37 -11.27
CA LEU A 84 6.80 10.33 -11.64
C LEU A 84 6.31 9.62 -12.90
N GLY A 85 6.66 10.21 -14.04
CA GLY A 85 6.46 9.61 -15.36
C GLY A 85 6.83 8.13 -15.39
N GLU A 86 5.96 7.34 -16.02
CA GLU A 86 6.17 5.96 -16.44
C GLU A 86 6.69 5.02 -15.34
N ARG A 87 5.75 4.32 -14.69
CA ARG A 87 6.05 3.01 -14.10
C ARG A 87 6.64 2.13 -15.21
N ILE A 88 7.96 2.04 -15.24
CA ILE A 88 8.68 1.03 -16.00
C ILE A 88 8.21 -0.31 -15.46
N ASP A 89 7.26 -0.94 -16.15
CA ASP A 89 6.92 -2.35 -16.03
C ASP A 89 8.17 -3.11 -16.49
N ARG A 90 9.18 -3.20 -15.62
CA ARG A 90 10.27 -4.17 -15.80
C ARG A 90 9.66 -5.54 -15.55
N LYS A 91 8.92 -6.05 -16.53
CA LYS A 91 8.91 -7.47 -16.85
C LYS A 91 10.37 -7.87 -17.04
N VAL A 92 11.00 -8.32 -15.96
CA VAL A 92 12.24 -9.08 -16.03
C VAL A 92 11.88 -10.35 -16.79
N GLN A 93 12.06 -10.33 -18.11
CA GLN A 93 12.04 -11.56 -18.90
C GLN A 93 13.28 -12.35 -18.48
N PRO A 94 13.15 -13.60 -18.02
CA PRO A 94 14.32 -14.44 -17.87
C PRO A 94 14.91 -14.63 -19.26
N ILE A 95 16.13 -14.16 -19.47
CA ILE A 95 16.91 -14.49 -20.65
C ILE A 95 17.23 -15.98 -20.49
N PHE A 96 16.37 -16.82 -21.06
CA PHE A 96 16.68 -18.21 -21.32
C PHE A 96 17.77 -18.19 -22.39
N SER A 97 19.03 -18.08 -21.95
CA SER A 97 20.17 -18.27 -22.81
C SER A 97 20.27 -19.78 -23.06
N GLY A 98 19.45 -20.25 -24.00
CA GLY A 98 19.68 -21.50 -24.67
C GLY A 98 20.98 -21.36 -25.44
N GLN A 99 22.06 -21.88 -24.89
CA GLN A 99 23.20 -22.32 -25.65
C GLN A 99 23.42 -23.80 -25.39
N MET A 100 23.65 -24.47 -26.52
CA MET A 100 23.80 -25.90 -26.76
C MET A 100 24.74 -26.61 -25.79
#